data_AF-A0A6A5GEU3-F1
#
_entry.id   AF-A0A6A5GEU3-F1
#
_cell.length_a   1.000
_cell.length_b   1.000
_cell.length_c   1.000
_cell.angle_alpha   90.00
_cell.angle_beta   90.00
_cell.angle_gamma   90.00
#
_symmetry.space_group_name_H-M   'P 1'
#
loop_
_entity.id
_entity.type
_entity.pdbx_description
1 polymer ?
#
loop_
_entity_poly.entity_id
_entity_poly.type
_entity_poly.pdbx_seq_one_letter_code
_entity_poly.pdbx_strand_id
1 'polypeptide(L)'
;MLYYLLLQMSSIFNSKNFIFYLLWPSLTLGTIRATVVFLITLDRVIAAYIPVFYHNYRSGIPIIAVFATIICYIVFEQYVLFGFCGYVIDVPLTCDNLKCAISQCYYEYWLWYEQIMYVLIGILTISLVFRLFVWNYCNGVSTSHVVTRVNNCS
;
A
#
# COMPACT_ATOMS: atom_id res chain seq x y z
N MET A 1 -25.01 25.90 -14.80
CA MET A 1 -24.67 25.13 -13.58
C MET A 1 -23.17 24.83 -13.50
N LEU A 2 -22.56 24.29 -14.57
CA LEU A 2 -21.10 24.05 -14.65
C LEU A 2 -20.24 25.31 -14.44
N TYR A 3 -20.64 26.45 -15.03
CA TYR A 3 -19.96 27.74 -14.88
C TYR A 3 -19.90 28.24 -13.42
N TYR A 4 -20.99 28.08 -12.68
CA TYR A 4 -21.06 28.45 -11.26
C TYR A 4 -20.25 27.50 -10.38
N LEU A 5 -20.20 26.20 -10.72
CA LEU A 5 -19.31 25.24 -10.05
C LEU A 5 -17.83 25.56 -10.30
N LEU A 6 -17.46 25.98 -11.51
CA LEU A 6 -16.09 26.41 -11.84
C LEU A 6 -15.69 27.71 -11.11
N LEU A 7 -16.62 28.66 -10.97
CA LEU A 7 -16.42 29.90 -10.19
C LEU A 7 -16.36 29.65 -8.68
N GLN A 8 -17.15 28.70 -8.18
CA GLN A 8 -17.14 28.35 -6.76
C GLN A 8 -15.88 27.57 -6.39
N MET A 9 -15.41 26.71 -7.28
CA MET A 9 -14.07 26.14 -7.20
C MET A 9 -13.04 27.30 -7.17
N SER A 10 -12.99 28.19 -8.17
CA SER A 10 -11.95 29.23 -8.22
C SER A 10 -11.93 30.17 -6.99
N SER A 11 -13.09 30.42 -6.36
CA SER A 11 -13.19 31.23 -5.14
C SER A 11 -12.72 30.48 -3.87
N ILE A 12 -12.95 29.17 -3.77
CA ILE A 12 -12.43 28.31 -2.69
C ILE A 12 -10.91 28.10 -2.84
N PHE A 13 -10.42 28.07 -4.08
CA PHE A 13 -9.00 27.87 -4.44
C PHE A 13 -8.13 29.13 -4.30
N ASN A 14 -8.62 30.22 -3.71
CA ASN A 14 -7.90 31.51 -3.65
C ASN A 14 -6.74 31.55 -2.62
N SER A 15 -6.24 30.37 -2.20
CA SER A 15 -5.03 30.21 -1.39
C SER A 15 -3.96 29.55 -2.25
N LYS A 16 -2.80 30.21 -2.36
CA LYS A 16 -1.65 29.77 -3.17
C LYS A 16 -1.25 28.30 -2.92
N ASN A 17 -1.58 27.77 -1.75
CA ASN A 17 -1.17 26.44 -1.29
C ASN A 17 -2.30 25.40 -1.29
N PHE A 18 -3.51 25.72 -1.79
CA PHE A 18 -4.65 24.79 -1.70
C PHE A 18 -4.45 23.51 -2.53
N ILE A 19 -3.84 23.62 -3.71
CA ILE A 19 -3.48 22.48 -4.56
C ILE A 19 -2.55 21.52 -3.81
N PHE A 20 -1.60 22.03 -3.04
CA PHE A 20 -0.74 21.22 -2.18
C PHE A 20 -1.56 20.49 -1.11
N TYR A 21 -2.49 21.16 -0.44
CA TYR A 21 -3.35 20.54 0.59
C TYR A 21 -4.29 19.45 0.04
N LEU A 22 -4.63 19.46 -1.25
CA LEU A 22 -5.41 18.38 -1.87
C LEU A 22 -4.53 17.22 -2.37
N LEU A 23 -3.41 17.54 -3.02
CA LEU A 23 -2.55 16.54 -3.64
C LEU A 23 -1.74 15.76 -2.60
N TRP A 24 -1.26 16.43 -1.56
CA TRP A 24 -0.50 15.82 -0.47
C TRP A 24 -1.21 14.63 0.20
N PRO A 25 -2.44 14.79 0.74
CA PRO A 25 -3.15 13.67 1.34
C PRO A 25 -3.53 12.61 0.30
N SER A 26 -3.83 13.00 -0.94
CA SER A 26 -4.18 12.04 -1.99
C SER A 26 -3.03 11.07 -2.31
N LEU A 27 -1.79 11.58 -2.41
CA LEU A 27 -0.60 10.75 -2.63
C LEU A 27 -0.26 9.88 -1.42
N THR A 28 -0.39 10.46 -0.22
CA THR A 28 -0.18 9.74 1.05
C THR A 28 -1.21 8.62 1.23
N LEU A 29 -2.46 8.85 0.84
CA LEU A 29 -3.50 7.81 0.84
C LEU A 29 -3.17 6.70 -0.16
N GLY A 30 -2.61 7.05 -1.32
CA GLY A 30 -2.13 6.08 -2.31
C GLY A 30 -1.05 5.14 -1.74
N THR A 31 -0.04 5.69 -1.07
CA THR A 31 1.04 4.88 -0.47
C THR A 31 0.58 4.08 0.73
N ILE A 32 -0.28 4.63 1.60
CA ILE A 32 -0.90 3.88 2.70
C ILE A 32 -1.69 2.69 2.16
N ARG A 33 -2.51 2.89 1.12
CA ARG A 33 -3.26 1.81 0.47
C ARG A 33 -2.31 0.69 0.00
N ALA A 34 -1.26 1.02 -0.75
CA ALA A 34 -0.31 0.02 -1.25
C ALA A 34 0.36 -0.75 -0.10
N THR A 35 0.77 -0.04 0.95
CA THR A 35 1.40 -0.63 2.15
C THR A 35 0.45 -1.57 2.89
N VAL A 36 -0.81 -1.18 3.07
CA VAL A 36 -1.83 -2.02 3.72
C VAL A 36 -2.10 -3.27 2.90
N VAL A 37 -2.22 -3.15 1.57
CA VAL A 37 -2.39 -4.31 0.68
C VAL A 37 -1.20 -5.26 0.78
N PHE A 38 0.02 -4.73 0.82
CA PHE A 38 1.23 -5.53 1.03
C PHE A 38 1.21 -6.28 2.37
N LEU A 39 0.94 -5.60 3.49
CA LEU A 39 0.86 -6.21 4.81
C LEU A 39 -0.22 -7.31 4.89
N ILE A 40 -1.39 -7.07 4.30
CA ILE A 40 -2.45 -8.07 4.21
C ILE A 40 -1.97 -9.28 3.39
N THR A 41 -1.31 -9.05 2.26
CA THR A 41 -0.84 -10.14 1.39
C THR A 41 0.24 -10.96 2.08
N LEU A 42 1.17 -10.31 2.79
CA LEU A 42 2.16 -10.97 3.65
C LEU A 42 1.51 -11.82 4.73
N ASP A 43 0.53 -11.27 5.45
CA ASP A 43 -0.22 -11.99 6.48
C ASP A 43 -0.87 -13.27 5.90
N ARG A 44 -1.48 -13.17 4.71
CA ARG A 44 -2.05 -14.32 3.99
C ARG A 44 -0.99 -15.35 3.60
N VAL A 45 0.18 -14.92 3.14
CA VAL A 45 1.30 -15.81 2.82
C VAL A 45 1.78 -16.51 4.09
N ILE A 46 1.98 -15.80 5.20
CA ILE A 46 2.40 -16.40 6.47
C ILE A 46 1.36 -17.42 6.97
N ALA A 47 0.08 -17.06 6.93
CA ALA A 47 -1.02 -17.95 7.30
C ALA A 47 -1.09 -19.21 6.42
N ALA A 48 -0.80 -19.05 5.12
CA ALA A 48 -0.70 -20.18 4.22
C ALA A 48 0.50 -21.05 4.63
N TYR A 49 1.73 -20.53 4.59
CA TYR A 49 2.96 -21.30 4.74
C TYR A 49 3.14 -21.90 6.14
N ILE A 50 2.68 -21.22 7.20
CA ILE A 50 2.89 -21.63 8.59
C ILE A 50 1.57 -21.58 9.39
N PRO A 51 0.63 -22.50 9.11
CA PRO A 51 -0.71 -22.47 9.72
C PRO A 51 -0.70 -22.69 11.24
N VAL A 52 0.29 -23.42 11.75
CA VAL A 52 0.41 -23.80 13.18
C VAL A 52 0.75 -22.61 14.07
N PHE A 53 1.71 -21.77 13.65
CA PHE A 53 2.05 -20.54 14.37
C PHE A 53 0.93 -19.51 14.31
N TYR A 54 0.25 -19.46 13.17
CA TYR A 54 -0.81 -18.49 12.91
C TYR A 54 -2.04 -18.73 13.78
N HIS A 55 -2.39 -19.99 14.10
CA HIS A 55 -3.54 -20.30 14.97
C HIS A 55 -3.35 -19.78 16.40
N ASN A 56 -2.12 -19.82 16.91
CA ASN A 56 -1.82 -19.47 18.31
C ASN A 56 -1.65 -17.97 18.56
N TYR A 57 -1.31 -17.19 17.52
CA TYR A 57 -1.02 -15.74 17.61
C TYR A 57 -2.12 -14.84 17.02
N ARG A 58 -3.26 -15.43 16.63
CA ARG A 58 -4.28 -14.83 15.76
C ARG A 58 -5.07 -13.66 16.34
N SER A 59 -5.19 -13.52 17.66
CA SER A 59 -6.31 -12.74 18.22
C SER A 59 -6.07 -11.24 18.45
N GLY A 60 -4.89 -10.67 18.15
CA GLY A 60 -4.68 -9.23 18.43
C GLY A 60 -3.50 -8.52 17.76
N ILE A 61 -2.46 -9.24 17.35
CA ILE A 61 -1.24 -8.59 16.81
C ILE A 61 -1.39 -8.00 15.40
N PRO A 62 -2.15 -8.56 14.43
CA PRO A 62 -2.08 -8.07 13.05
C PRO A 62 -2.65 -6.65 12.91
N ILE A 63 -3.70 -6.31 13.66
CA ILE A 63 -4.31 -4.97 13.59
C ILE A 63 -3.39 -3.91 14.22
N ILE A 64 -2.87 -4.15 15.43
CA ILE A 64 -2.02 -3.19 16.14
C ILE A 64 -0.73 -2.94 15.36
N ALA A 65 -0.13 -4.00 14.80
CA ALA A 65 1.06 -3.89 13.96
C ALA A 65 0.80 -3.07 12.68
N VAL A 66 -0.36 -3.24 12.03
CA VAL A 66 -0.74 -2.45 10.85
C VAL A 66 -0.90 -0.97 11.22
N PHE A 67 -1.62 -0.65 12.30
CA PHE A 67 -1.78 0.74 12.74
C PHE A 67 -0.45 1.39 13.12
N ALA A 68 0.41 0.68 13.85
CA ALA A 68 1.74 1.18 14.20
C ALA A 68 2.58 1.46 12.95
N THR A 69 2.54 0.57 11.96
CA THR A 69 3.26 0.74 10.69
C THR A 69 2.77 1.96 9.91
N ILE A 70 1.45 2.19 9.86
CA ILE A 70 0.86 3.36 9.18
C ILE A 70 1.32 4.66 9.85
N ILE A 71 1.27 4.73 11.19
CA ILE A 71 1.69 5.94 11.92
C ILE A 71 3.17 6.23 11.69
N CYS A 72 4.03 5.20 11.79
CA CYS A 72 5.46 5.33 11.50
C CYS A 72 5.70 5.82 10.05
N TYR A 73 4.93 5.29 9.10
CA TYR A 73 5.02 5.68 7.70
C TYR A 73 4.64 7.15 7.49
N ILE A 74 3.55 7.63 8.08
CA ILE A 74 3.12 9.04 7.97
C ILE A 74 4.21 9.99 8.50
N VAL A 75 4.82 9.65 9.65
CA VAL A 75 5.93 10.44 10.22
C VAL A 75 7.15 10.43 9.29
N PHE A 76 7.44 9.28 8.68
CA PHE A 76 8.54 9.13 7.73
C PHE A 76 8.32 9.96 6.46
N GLU A 77 7.12 9.93 5.86
CA GLU A 77 6.79 10.75 4.69
C GLU A 77 6.95 12.25 4.97
N GLN A 78 6.53 12.69 6.16
CA GLN A 78 6.70 14.07 6.60
C GLN A 78 8.19 14.45 6.71
N TYR A 79 9.01 13.54 7.24
CA TYR A 79 10.47 13.73 7.30
C TYR A 79 11.11 13.75 5.90
N VAL A 80 10.69 12.87 4.99
CA VAL A 80 11.20 12.85 3.61
C VAL A 80 10.85 14.14 2.89
N LEU A 81 9.64 14.68 3.08
CA LEU A 81 9.22 15.90 2.42
C LEU A 81 9.99 17.14 2.90
N PHE A 82 9.97 17.38 4.20
CA PHE A 82 10.50 18.61 4.80
C PHE A 82 11.99 18.52 5.12
N GLY A 83 12.49 17.33 5.45
CA GLY A 83 13.88 17.08 5.77
C GLY A 83 14.71 16.74 4.54
N PHE A 84 14.40 15.62 3.88
CA PHE A 84 15.24 15.11 2.79
C PHE A 84 15.11 15.92 1.50
N CYS A 85 13.88 16.14 1.03
CA CYS A 85 13.63 16.93 -0.17
C CYS A 85 13.59 18.44 0.09
N GLY A 86 13.69 18.88 1.36
CA GLY A 86 13.78 20.30 1.73
C GLY A 86 12.66 21.18 1.17
N TYR A 87 11.45 20.61 1.04
CA TYR A 87 10.35 21.29 0.36
C TYR A 87 9.89 22.53 1.15
N VAL A 88 9.94 23.69 0.49
CA VAL A 88 9.37 24.95 0.98
C VAL A 88 7.97 25.10 0.36
N ILE A 89 6.98 25.47 1.17
CA ILE A 89 5.58 25.58 0.78
C ILE A 89 5.37 26.89 -0.01
N ASP A 90 5.91 26.94 -1.21
CA ASP A 90 5.77 28.06 -2.16
C ASP A 90 5.29 27.53 -3.52
N VAL A 91 4.01 27.14 -3.58
CA VAL A 91 3.40 26.65 -4.83
C VAL A 91 2.85 27.83 -5.64
N PRO A 92 3.26 28.00 -6.91
CA PRO A 92 2.70 29.05 -7.77
C PRO A 92 1.25 28.73 -8.16
N LEU A 93 0.39 29.76 -8.31
CA LEU A 93 -1.02 29.55 -8.66
C LEU A 93 -1.22 28.96 -10.09
N THR A 94 -0.21 29.01 -10.95
CA THR A 94 -0.26 28.53 -12.35
C THR A 94 0.13 27.05 -12.49
N CYS A 95 0.01 26.29 -11.42
CA CYS A 95 0.60 24.99 -11.29
C CYS A 95 -0.41 23.88 -11.58
N ASP A 96 -0.47 23.43 -12.83
CA ASP A 96 -1.46 22.43 -13.29
C ASP A 96 -0.99 20.97 -13.13
N ASN A 97 0.25 20.74 -12.70
CA ASN A 97 0.86 19.41 -12.68
C ASN A 97 1.35 19.01 -11.27
N LEU A 98 1.21 17.72 -10.95
CA LEU A 98 1.69 17.08 -9.70
C LEU A 98 3.15 17.40 -9.37
N LYS A 99 4.03 17.42 -10.40
CA LYS A 99 5.47 17.72 -10.27
C LYS A 99 5.81 19.17 -9.90
N CYS A 100 4.88 20.07 -10.15
CA CYS A 100 5.04 21.48 -9.83
C CYS A 100 4.42 21.77 -8.45
N ALA A 101 3.33 21.08 -8.10
CA ALA A 101 2.68 21.26 -6.81
C ALA A 101 3.50 20.68 -5.66
N ILE A 102 4.28 19.64 -5.95
CA ILE A 102 5.11 18.93 -5.00
C ILE A 102 6.50 18.80 -5.61
N SER A 103 7.57 18.95 -4.81
CA SER A 103 8.94 18.88 -5.33
C SER A 103 9.16 17.65 -6.23
N GLN A 104 9.94 17.82 -7.29
CA GLN A 104 10.32 16.72 -8.17
C GLN A 104 10.97 15.56 -7.40
N CYS A 105 11.78 15.88 -6.38
CA CYS A 105 12.40 14.91 -5.47
C CYS A 105 11.37 13.99 -4.82
N TYR A 106 10.31 14.55 -4.23
CA TYR A 106 9.29 13.74 -3.57
C TYR A 106 8.44 12.95 -4.57
N TYR A 107 8.15 13.53 -5.73
CA TYR A 107 7.39 12.84 -6.78
C TYR A 107 8.14 11.60 -7.30
N GLU A 108 9.44 11.70 -7.54
CA GLU A 108 10.27 10.57 -7.96
C GLU A 108 10.34 9.50 -6.87
N TYR A 109 10.57 9.89 -5.62
CA TYR A 109 10.55 8.98 -4.48
C TYR A 109 9.22 8.22 -4.36
N TRP A 110 8.09 8.92 -4.48
CA TRP A 110 6.75 8.34 -4.40
C TRP A 110 6.51 7.31 -5.52
N LEU A 111 6.90 7.63 -6.75
CA LEU A 111 6.82 6.70 -7.89
C LEU A 111 7.65 5.44 -7.66
N TRP A 112 8.90 5.59 -7.21
CA TRP A 112 9.78 4.46 -6.91
C TRP A 112 9.19 3.58 -5.81
N TYR A 113 8.67 4.19 -4.74
CA TYR A 113 8.03 3.46 -3.65
C TYR A 113 6.82 2.66 -4.13
N GLU A 114 5.91 3.29 -4.88
CA GLU A 114 4.70 2.63 -5.39
C GLU A 114 5.06 1.45 -6.31
N GLN A 115 6.04 1.64 -7.19
CA GLN A 115 6.50 0.59 -8.09
C GLN A 115 7.07 -0.61 -7.33
N ILE A 116 7.95 -0.38 -6.35
CA ILE A 116 8.54 -1.44 -5.53
C ILE A 116 7.45 -2.21 -4.77
N MET A 117 6.48 -1.50 -4.17
CA MET A 117 5.39 -2.12 -3.42
C MET A 117 4.53 -3.02 -4.30
N TYR A 118 4.13 -2.58 -5.50
CA TYR A 118 3.34 -3.43 -6.39
C TYR A 118 4.10 -4.66 -6.88
N VAL A 119 5.41 -4.55 -7.14
CA VAL A 119 6.24 -5.70 -7.51
C VAL A 119 6.27 -6.72 -6.38
N LEU A 120 6.48 -6.29 -5.14
CA LEU A 120 6.47 -7.17 -3.97
C LEU A 120 5.11 -7.83 -3.76
N ILE A 121 4.02 -7.08 -3.87
CA ILE A 121 2.65 -7.63 -3.79
C ILE A 121 2.44 -8.69 -4.88
N GLY A 122 2.87 -8.42 -6.11
CA GLY A 122 2.79 -9.35 -7.23
C GLY A 122 3.52 -10.67 -6.94
N ILE A 123 4.76 -10.60 -6.46
CA ILE A 123 5.55 -11.79 -6.10
C ILE A 123 4.87 -12.61 -5.01
N LEU A 124 4.39 -11.97 -3.95
CA LEU A 124 3.69 -12.64 -2.85
C LEU A 124 2.38 -13.30 -3.32
N THR A 125 1.65 -12.64 -4.20
CA THR A 125 0.41 -13.17 -4.78
C THR A 125 0.68 -14.40 -5.64
N ILE A 126 1.71 -14.35 -6.50
CA ILE A 126 2.15 -15.50 -7.31
C ILE A 126 2.55 -16.67 -6.41
N SER A 127 3.34 -16.41 -5.36
CA SER A 127 3.73 -17.42 -4.38
C SER A 127 2.52 -18.09 -3.71
N LEU A 128 1.50 -17.30 -3.35
CA LEU A 128 0.28 -17.81 -2.75
C LEU A 128 -0.54 -18.68 -3.73
N VAL A 129 -0.69 -18.22 -4.97
CA VAL A 129 -1.39 -18.97 -6.03
C VAL A 129 -0.69 -20.29 -6.34
N PHE A 130 0.64 -20.28 -6.46
CA PHE A 130 1.43 -21.49 -6.68
C PHE A 130 1.19 -22.52 -5.57
N ARG A 131 1.23 -22.08 -4.31
CA ARG A 131 0.97 -22.97 -3.18
C ARG A 131 -0.45 -23.51 -3.16
N LEU A 132 -1.45 -22.68 -3.49
CA LEU A 132 -2.84 -23.11 -3.62
C LEU A 132 -3.02 -24.14 -4.73
N PHE A 133 -2.32 -23.95 -5.86
CA PHE A 133 -2.36 -24.86 -6.99
C PHE A 133 -1.74 -26.22 -6.63
N VAL A 134 -0.58 -26.23 -5.97
CA VAL A 134 0.06 -27.46 -5.45
C VAL A 134 -0.89 -28.18 -4.49
N TRP A 135 -1.49 -27.46 -3.54
CA TRP A 135 -2.44 -28.05 -2.59
C TRP A 135 -3.68 -28.66 -3.27
N ASN A 136 -4.26 -27.96 -4.26
CA ASN A 136 -5.41 -28.45 -5.01
C ASN A 136 -5.06 -29.70 -5.84
N TYR A 137 -3.92 -29.67 -6.54
CA TYR A 137 -3.43 -30.82 -7.30
C TYR A 137 -3.19 -32.05 -6.39
N CYS A 138 -2.56 -31.86 -5.21
CA CYS A 138 -2.34 -32.94 -4.24
C CYS A 138 -3.64 -33.53 -3.67
N ASN A 139 -4.68 -32.70 -3.48
CA ASN A 139 -6.00 -33.18 -3.01
C ASN A 139 -6.79 -33.92 -4.10
N GLY A 140 -6.65 -33.52 -5.37
CA GLY A 140 -7.25 -34.23 -6.50
C GLY A 140 -6.63 -35.63 -6.73
N VAL A 141 -5.38 -35.83 -6.34
CA VAL A 141 -4.70 -37.14 -6.41
C VAL A 141 -5.10 -38.05 -5.25
N SER A 142 -5.30 -37.51 -4.04
CA SER A 142 -5.60 -38.30 -2.84
C SER A 142 -7.05 -38.79 -2.72
N THR A 143 -7.98 -38.32 -3.54
CA THR A 143 -9.35 -38.89 -3.62
C THR A 143 -9.43 -40.24 -4.33
N SER A 144 -8.39 -40.65 -5.08
CA SER A 144 -8.41 -41.90 -5.85
C SER A 144 -7.62 -43.05 -5.22
N HIS A 145 -6.69 -42.79 -4.29
CA HIS A 145 -6.00 -43.84 -3.54
C HIS A 145 -5.82 -43.47 -2.08
N VAL A 146 -6.80 -43.90 -1.28
CA VAL A 146 -6.66 -44.36 0.10
C VAL A 146 -6.19 -43.32 1.12
N VAL A 147 -7.10 -43.02 2.04
CA VAL A 147 -6.83 -42.59 3.43
C VAL A 147 -5.84 -43.56 4.08
N THR A 148 -4.54 -43.41 3.85
CA THR A 148 -3.51 -44.00 4.71
C THR A 148 -2.21 -43.22 4.55
N ARG A 149 -1.65 -42.83 5.70
CA ARG A 149 -0.39 -42.10 5.91
C ARG A 149 -0.43 -40.59 5.69
N VAL A 150 -0.86 -39.92 6.75
CA VAL A 150 0.06 -39.16 7.62
C VAL A 150 1.36 -38.72 6.91
N ASN A 151 1.40 -37.43 6.59
CA ASN A 151 2.57 -36.60 6.30
C ASN A 151 3.25 -36.84 4.94
N ASN A 152 3.03 -35.90 4.00
CA ASN A 152 4.12 -35.09 3.43
C ASN A 152 3.58 -34.13 2.36
N CYS A 153 3.15 -32.95 2.82
CA CYS A 153 3.18 -31.68 2.08
C CYS A 153 3.25 -30.59 3.15
N SER A 154 4.35 -30.62 3.94
CA SER A 154 4.72 -29.52 4.83
C SER A 154 5.51 -28.49 4.03
#